data_AF-A0A368NA18-F1
#
_entry.id   AF-A0A368NA18-F1
#
_cell.length_a   1.000
_cell.length_b   1.000
_cell.length_c   1.000
_cell.angle_alpha   90.00
_cell.angle_beta   90.00
_cell.angle_gamma   90.00
#
_symmetry.space_group_name_H-M   'P 1'
#
loop_
_entity.id
_entity.type
_entity.pdbx_description
1 polymer ?
#
loop_
_entity_poly.entity_id
_entity_poly.type
_entity_poly.pdbx_seq_one_letter_code
_entity_poly.pdbx_strand_id
1 'polypeptide(L)' 'MATVTDFLVQLVRSVVDLAIIFVTEVALQDPIGLLVFLVGAALTTFAAGLFGVLTVGAVIGGLRDALA' A
#
# COMPACT_ATOMS: atom_id res chain seq x y z
N MET A 1 -3.25 -24.15 6.09
CA MET A 1 -2.48 -23.45 5.02
C MET A 1 -3.16 -22.11 4.85
N ALA A 2 -2.45 -21.01 5.15
CA ALA A 2 -3.01 -19.68 5.01
C ALA A 2 -3.44 -19.47 3.56
N THR A 3 -4.68 -19.04 3.35
CA THR A 3 -5.15 -18.67 2.03
C THR A 3 -4.53 -17.32 1.64
N VAL A 4 -4.54 -17.01 0.33
CA VAL A 4 -4.13 -15.68 -0.15
C VAL A 4 -4.93 -14.58 0.56
N THR A 5 -6.20 -14.85 0.87
CA THR A 5 -7.06 -13.94 1.63
C THR A 5 -6.57 -13.74 3.06
N ASP A 6 -6.19 -14.81 3.77
CA ASP A 6 -5.64 -14.70 5.13
C ASP A 6 -4.35 -13.88 5.15
N PHE A 7 -3.50 -14.05 4.13
CA PHE A 7 -2.30 -13.25 3.96
C PHE A 7 -2.61 -11.78 3.74
N LEU A 8 -3.56 -11.46 2.85
CA LEU A 8 -3.97 -10.07 2.58
C LEU A 8 -4.56 -9.40 3.83
N VAL A 9 -5.39 -10.12 4.60
CA VAL A 9 -5.96 -9.62 5.85
C VAL A 9 -4.85 -9.31 6.86
N GLN A 10 -3.87 -10.21 7.02
CA GLN A 10 -2.74 -9.99 7.91
C GLN A 10 -1.85 -8.82 7.45
N LEU A 11 -1.63 -8.68 6.15
CA LEU A 11 -0.88 -7.57 5.57
C LEU A 11 -1.55 -6.23 5.89
N VAL A 12 -2.86 -6.13 5.63
CA VAL A 12 -3.62 -4.91 5.94
C VAL A 12 -3.60 -4.62 7.43
N ARG A 13 -3.77 -5.64 8.28
CA ARG A 13 -3.71 -5.46 9.74
C ARG A 13 -2.35 -4.95 10.21
N SER A 14 -1.27 -5.51 9.68
CA SER A 14 0.10 -5.08 9.98
C SER A 14 0.34 -3.62 9.60
N VAL A 15 -0.12 -3.20 8.41
CA VAL A 15 0.00 -1.80 7.96
C VAL A 15 -0.81 -0.86 8.87
N VAL A 16 -2.00 -1.27 9.30
CA VAL A 16 -2.84 -0.49 10.23
C VAL A 16 -2.20 -0.37 11.60
N ASP A 17 -1.70 -1.47 12.17
CA ASP A 17 -1.02 -1.46 13.47
C ASP A 17 0.22 -0.56 13.42
N LEU A 18 1.00 -0.62 12.33
CA LEU A 18 2.14 0.26 12.11
C LEU A 18 1.72 1.74 12.08
N ALA A 19 0.63 2.06 11.37
CA ALA A 19 0.13 3.43 11.29
C ALA A 19 -0.34 3.95 12.65
N ILE A 20 -0.99 3.10 13.45
CA ILE A 20 -1.44 3.45 14.81
C ILE A 20 -0.23 3.78 15.69
N ILE A 21 0.76 2.89 15.75
CA ILE A 21 2.00 3.09 16.54
C ILE A 21 2.66 4.41 16.13
N PHE A 22 2.76 4.67 14.82
CA PHE A 22 3.36 5.91 14.33
C PHE A 22 2.62 7.17 14.80
N VAL A 23 1.29 7.16 14.74
CA VAL A 23 0.48 8.33 15.15
C VAL A 23 0.48 8.50 16.66
N THR A 24 0.47 7.43 17.45
CA THR A 24 0.37 7.53 18.91
C THR A 24 1.72 7.74 19.59
N GLU A 25 2.78 7.13 19.07
CA GLU A 25 4.11 7.15 19.71
C GLU A 25 5.05 8.16 19.05
N VAL A 26 5.12 8.20 17.71
CA VAL A 26 6.08 9.08 17.01
C VAL A 26 5.59 10.53 16.97
N ALA A 27 4.28 10.77 16.81
CA ALA A 27 3.74 12.14 16.73
C ALA A 27 4.04 13.01 17.96
N LEU A 28 4.10 12.39 19.14
CA LEU A 28 4.35 13.08 20.41
C LEU A 28 5.84 13.32 20.67
N GLN A 29 6.72 12.58 20.00
CA GLN A 29 8.15 12.54 20.30
C GLN A 29 9.02 13.15 19.20
N ASP A 30 8.63 13.02 17.92
CA ASP A 30 9.30 13.61 16.77
C ASP A 30 8.30 14.00 15.64
N PRO A 31 7.82 15.26 15.64
CA PRO A 31 6.84 15.72 14.66
C PRO A 31 7.42 15.88 13.24
N ILE A 32 8.73 16.09 13.08
CA ILE A 32 9.36 16.19 11.76
C ILE A 32 9.48 14.80 11.14
N GLY A 33 9.89 13.80 11.94
CA GLY A 33 9.93 12.40 11.52
C GLY A 33 8.57 11.90 11.03
N LEU A 34 7.49 12.30 11.70
CA LEU A 34 6.13 12.01 11.26
C LEU A 34 5.83 12.60 9.88
N LEU A 35 6.13 13.87 9.65
CA LEU A 35 5.84 14.54 8.38
C LEU A 35 6.60 13.90 7.21
N VAL A 36 7.88 13.56 7.42
CA VAL A 36 8.70 12.89 6.39
C VAL A 36 8.15 11.50 6.08
N PHE A 37 7.77 10.73 7.12
CA PHE A 37 7.12 9.45 6.94
C PHE A 37 5.80 9.58 6.17
N LEU A 38 4.94 10.54 6.54
CA LEU A 38 3.65 10.76 5.90
C LEU A 38 3.80 11.11 4.42
N VAL A 39 4.76 11.98 4.08
CA VAL A 39 5.06 12.34 2.69
C VAL A 39 5.58 11.13 1.92
N GLY A 40 6.49 10.36 2.51
CA GLY A 40 7.02 9.13 1.91
C GLY A 40 5.92 8.08 1.68
N ALA A 41 5.05 7.90 2.66
CA ALA A 41 3.90 7.00 2.57
C ALA A 41 2.93 7.45 1.48
N ALA A 42 2.56 8.74 1.44
CA ALA A 42 1.68 9.29 0.42
C ALA A 42 2.24 9.11 -0.99
N LEU A 43 3.52 9.41 -1.21
CA LEU A 43 4.19 9.20 -2.49
C LEU A 43 4.22 7.73 -2.89
N THR A 44 4.51 6.83 -1.95
CA THR A 44 4.57 5.39 -2.21
C THR A 44 3.19 4.83 -2.52
N THR A 45 2.15 5.21 -1.77
CA THR A 45 0.76 4.81 -2.03
C THR A 45 0.28 5.34 -3.37
N PHE A 46 0.60 6.59 -3.71
CA PHE A 46 0.26 7.16 -5.01
C PHE A 46 0.92 6.39 -6.15
N ALA A 47 2.22 6.15 -6.06
CA ALA A 47 2.95 5.38 -7.06
C ALA A 47 2.39 3.96 -7.19
N ALA A 48 2.21 3.24 -6.07
CA ALA A 48 1.67 1.89 -6.06
C ALA A 48 0.25 1.83 -6.65
N GLY A 49 -0.61 2.80 -6.33
CA GLY A 49 -1.96 2.89 -6.88
C GLY A 49 -1.95 3.16 -8.38
N LEU A 50 -1.19 4.16 -8.83
CA LEU A 50 -1.09 4.52 -10.25
C LEU A 50 -0.52 3.36 -11.07
N PHE A 51 0.63 2.81 -10.68
CA PHE A 51 1.25 1.70 -11.39
C PHE A 51 0.41 0.43 -11.28
N GLY A 52 -0.27 0.19 -10.16
CA GLY A 52 -1.21 -0.91 -10.01
C GLY A 52 -2.34 -0.85 -11.04
N VAL A 53 -2.99 0.31 -11.19
CA VAL A 53 -4.06 0.51 -12.18
C VAL A 53 -3.54 0.33 -13.60
N LEU A 54 -2.39 0.93 -13.93
CA LEU A 54 -1.79 0.79 -15.27
C LEU A 54 -1.42 -0.66 -15.57
N THR A 55 -0.88 -1.38 -14.59
CA THR A 55 -0.52 -2.80 -14.74
C THR A 55 -1.76 -3.65 -14.97
N VAL A 56 -2.82 -3.46 -14.19
CA VAL A 56 -4.09 -4.17 -14.39
C VAL A 56 -4.67 -3.89 -15.78
N GLY A 57 -4.67 -2.63 -16.21
CA GLY A 57 -5.11 -2.24 -17.55
C GLY A 57 -4.30 -2.90 -18.67
N ALA A 58 -2.97 -2.93 -18.53
CA ALA A 58 -2.08 -3.59 -19.48
C ALA A 58 -2.30 -5.11 -19.54
N VAL A 59 -2.51 -5.76 -18.38
CA VAL A 59 -2.82 -7.20 -18.34
C VAL A 59 -4.15 -7.50 -19.01
N ILE A 60 -5.19 -6.70 -18.75
CA ILE A 60 -6.52 -6.89 -19.39
C ILE A 60 -6.42 -6.66 -20.90
N GLY A 61 -5.71 -5.61 -21.34
CA GLY A 61 -5.48 -5.33 -22.75
C GLY A 61 -4.74 -6.47 -23.45
N GLY A 62 -3.61 -6.90 -22.89
CA GLY A 62 -2.84 -8.02 -23.43
C GLY A 62 -3.62 -9.35 -23.45
N LEU A 63 -4.46 -9.59 -22.44
CA LEU A 63 -5.34 -10.76 -22.42
C LEU A 63 -6.39 -10.69 -23.53
N ARG A 64 -6.97 -9.51 -23.76
CA ARG A 64 -7.94 -9.31 -24.84
C ARG A 64 -7.30 -9.58 -26.20
N ASP A 65 -6.09 -9.08 -26.43
CA ASP A 65 -5.37 -9.27 -27.70
C ASP A 65 -4.96 -10.73 -27.91
N ALA A 66 -4.65 -11.47 -26.84
CA ALA A 66 -4.30 -12.89 -26.92
C ALA A 66 -5.51 -13.81 -27.18
N LEU A 67 -6.73 -13.35 -26.91
CA LEU A 67 -7.98 -14.09 -27.12
C LEU A 67 -8.69 -13.74 -28.44
N ALA A 68 -8.20 -12.73 -29.17
CA ALA A 68 -8.72 -12.29 -30.47
C ALA A 68 -8.01 -13.01 -31.63
#